data_AF-A0A5N4E4L6-F1
#
_entry.id   AF-A0A5N4E4L6-F1
#
_cell.length_a   1.000
_cell.length_b   1.000
_cell.length_c   1.000
_cell.angle_alpha   90.00
_cell.angle_beta   90.00
_cell.angle_gamma   90.00
#
_symmetry.space_group_name_H-M   'P 1'
#
loop_
_entity.id
_entity.type
_entity.pdbx_description
1 polymer ?
#
loop_
_entity_poly.entity_id
_entity_poly.type
_entity_poly.pdbx_seq_one_letter_code
_entity_poly.pdbx_strand_id
1 'polypeptide(L)'
;MALTVHFEEAATAQERSKVSKIGAFCCGLSLCNQHTIVLYVLCIVPWILFQLLKEKQSNRVMWRMNLTKINTVIRVTPCALTQELSLGALWKLGLYFSAGLLPYTYLPVSSYLNQARWTWGDQTTLLGFLTHFLREEYGTFSLAKSEVGSSMSEILLVKLRFSNDKYEDRTLLQHSSPCSLGKYMFSKKVERFWMQSNAVVAVLAGVGLPALVSESNRVLNTSGLQCLEWLSATLFVIYQIYSNYRICDQSTNYVIDKFAKNLLASVPHDAIILLRGDLPGNSLRYMHYCEGLRPDISLVDQEMMTYEWYLPKVAKHLPGVKFPGNQWNPVEGILPSGMVTFNLYRFLEINKQKETFVCIGIHEGDPTWKKNYSLWPWGSCDKLVSSEIVFNPEEWIKLTRNMYNWTEEYGRFDPSSWESVANEEMWQARMKTPFFIFNLAETASLPSSVKAQLYTHAYSVCCTFICINIFGGKVVLYKEIVYLQKEHPVNWHKNYAIACERMLRLREGGADPEVLLSETIRHFRLYTQKARNDPQLADVSVALKHLRKELQSLRNRRNV
;
A
#
# COMPACT_ATOMS: atom_id res chain seq x y z
N MET A 1 -13.01 -18.36 -21.14
CA MET A 1 -12.71 -18.12 -22.57
C MET A 1 -12.24 -19.38 -23.27
N ALA A 2 -11.11 -20.01 -22.90
CA ALA A 2 -10.69 -21.28 -23.52
C ALA A 2 -11.78 -22.38 -23.48
N LEU A 3 -12.42 -22.58 -22.32
CA LEU A 3 -13.54 -23.53 -22.19
C LEU A 3 -14.78 -23.14 -23.01
N THR A 4 -14.93 -21.85 -23.33
CA THR A 4 -16.03 -21.33 -24.16
C THR A 4 -15.79 -21.68 -25.63
N VAL A 5 -14.55 -21.54 -26.10
CA VAL A 5 -14.12 -21.94 -27.46
C VAL A 5 -14.22 -23.46 -27.62
N HIS A 6 -13.69 -24.23 -26.66
CA HIS A 6 -13.83 -25.70 -26.70
C HIS A 6 -15.28 -26.18 -26.64
N PHE A 7 -16.18 -25.40 -26.03
CA PHE A 7 -17.60 -25.70 -26.03
C PHE A 7 -18.22 -25.49 -27.41
N GLU A 8 -17.81 -24.45 -28.13
CA GLU A 8 -18.25 -24.15 -29.50
C GLU A 8 -17.68 -25.13 -30.54
N GLU A 9 -16.42 -25.55 -30.37
CA GLU A 9 -15.75 -26.51 -31.25
C GLU A 9 -16.16 -27.98 -30.99
N ALA A 10 -16.87 -28.26 -29.89
CA ALA A 10 -17.25 -29.61 -29.52
C ALA A 10 -18.27 -30.21 -30.49
N ALA A 11 -17.86 -31.27 -31.18
CA ALA A 11 -18.68 -31.97 -32.17
C ALA A 11 -19.81 -32.79 -31.54
N THR A 12 -19.61 -33.30 -30.32
CA THR A 12 -20.56 -34.20 -29.66
C THR A 12 -21.25 -33.61 -28.43
N ALA A 13 -22.49 -34.04 -28.20
CA ALA A 13 -23.27 -33.72 -26.99
C ALA A 13 -22.54 -34.09 -25.68
N GLN A 14 -21.80 -35.20 -25.71
CA GLN A 14 -21.07 -35.72 -24.56
C GLN A 14 -19.85 -34.84 -24.24
N GLU A 15 -19.14 -34.36 -25.26
CA GLU A 15 -18.05 -33.40 -25.11
C GLU A 15 -18.56 -32.05 -24.61
N ARG A 16 -19.63 -31.52 -25.22
CA ARG A 16 -20.29 -30.29 -24.72
C ARG A 16 -20.67 -30.42 -23.24
N SER A 17 -21.31 -31.53 -22.85
CA SER A 17 -21.65 -31.81 -21.45
C SER A 17 -20.43 -31.86 -20.53
N LYS A 18 -19.32 -32.46 -20.98
CA LYS A 18 -18.07 -32.53 -20.21
C LYS A 18 -17.47 -31.13 -20.04
N VAL A 19 -17.36 -30.37 -21.12
CA VAL A 19 -16.82 -29.01 -21.10
C VAL A 19 -17.68 -28.08 -20.24
N SER A 20 -19.02 -28.17 -20.31
CA SER A 20 -19.92 -27.37 -19.46
C SER A 20 -19.76 -27.68 -17.97
N LYS A 21 -19.52 -28.94 -17.58
CA LYS A 21 -19.29 -29.31 -16.16
C LYS A 21 -17.97 -28.74 -15.65
N ILE A 22 -16.91 -28.86 -16.45
CA ILE A 22 -15.60 -28.27 -16.14
C ILE A 22 -15.74 -26.75 -16.05
N GLY A 23 -16.45 -26.13 -17.00
CA GLY A 23 -16.77 -24.71 -17.00
C GLY A 23 -17.51 -24.28 -15.75
N ALA A 24 -18.56 -25.00 -15.35
CA ALA A 24 -19.32 -24.72 -14.13
C ALA A 24 -18.44 -24.77 -12.88
N PHE A 25 -17.62 -25.81 -12.74
CA PHE A 25 -16.65 -25.92 -11.65
C PHE A 25 -15.64 -24.76 -11.65
N CYS A 26 -15.03 -24.46 -12.81
CA CYS A 26 -14.09 -23.34 -12.94
C CYS A 26 -14.74 -21.99 -12.65
N CYS A 27 -16.02 -21.78 -13.01
CA CYS A 27 -16.76 -20.56 -12.67
C CYS A 27 -16.95 -20.42 -11.15
N GLY A 28 -17.32 -21.50 -10.46
CA GLY A 28 -17.41 -21.51 -9.00
C GLY A 28 -16.05 -21.22 -8.36
N LEU A 29 -15.00 -21.92 -8.79
CA LEU A 29 -13.65 -21.74 -8.28
C LEU A 29 -13.10 -20.32 -8.53
N SER A 30 -13.42 -19.74 -9.68
CA SER A 30 -13.00 -18.37 -10.02
C SER A 30 -13.64 -17.33 -9.10
N LEU A 31 -14.88 -17.58 -8.62
CA LEU A 31 -15.54 -16.70 -7.66
C LEU A 31 -14.85 -16.71 -6.30
N CYS A 32 -14.17 -17.80 -5.92
CA CYS A 32 -13.34 -17.87 -4.72
C CYS A 32 -12.09 -16.99 -4.79
N ASN A 33 -11.59 -16.71 -6.00
CA ASN A 33 -10.43 -15.85 -6.19
C ASN A 33 -10.83 -14.38 -6.38
N GLN A 34 -11.82 -14.12 -7.25
CA GLN A 34 -12.19 -12.75 -7.61
C GLN A 34 -13.68 -12.61 -7.90
N HIS A 35 -14.42 -11.96 -6.99
CA HIS A 35 -15.88 -11.76 -7.13
C HIS A 35 -16.29 -11.01 -8.39
N THR A 36 -15.44 -10.14 -8.95
CA THR A 36 -15.77 -9.41 -10.19
C THR A 36 -15.86 -10.33 -11.42
N ILE A 37 -15.42 -11.60 -11.32
CA ILE A 37 -15.66 -12.61 -12.35
C ILE A 37 -17.16 -12.80 -12.63
N VAL A 38 -18.03 -12.45 -11.67
CA VAL A 38 -19.49 -12.53 -11.82
C VAL A 38 -19.98 -11.77 -13.06
N LEU A 39 -19.33 -10.66 -13.43
CA LEU A 39 -19.68 -9.89 -14.64
C LEU A 39 -19.49 -10.71 -15.93
N TYR A 40 -18.47 -11.58 -15.95
CA TYR A 40 -18.22 -12.49 -17.08
C TYR A 40 -19.17 -13.68 -17.04
N VAL A 41 -19.39 -14.26 -15.86
CA VAL A 41 -20.30 -15.41 -15.68
C VAL A 41 -21.73 -15.04 -16.09
N LEU A 42 -22.19 -13.83 -15.75
CA LEU A 42 -23.51 -13.31 -16.13
C LEU A 42 -23.71 -13.15 -17.64
N CYS A 43 -22.64 -12.99 -18.43
CA CYS A 43 -22.72 -12.94 -19.89
C CYS A 43 -22.54 -14.32 -20.52
N ILE A 44 -21.56 -15.09 -20.05
CA ILE A 44 -21.17 -16.38 -20.65
C ILE A 44 -22.22 -17.45 -20.37
N VAL A 45 -22.76 -17.53 -19.15
CA VAL A 45 -23.72 -18.58 -18.78
C VAL A 45 -25.01 -18.47 -19.60
N PRO A 46 -25.68 -17.30 -19.70
CA PRO A 46 -26.86 -17.18 -20.57
C PRO A 46 -26.55 -17.46 -22.04
N TRP A 47 -25.39 -17.06 -22.54
CA TRP A 47 -24.98 -17.35 -23.92
C TRP A 47 -24.81 -18.86 -24.17
N ILE A 48 -24.12 -19.59 -23.29
CA ILE A 48 -24.00 -21.06 -23.38
C ILE A 48 -25.38 -21.72 -23.29
N LEU A 49 -26.23 -21.28 -22.35
CA LEU A 49 -27.59 -21.80 -22.23
C LEU A 49 -28.42 -21.53 -23.49
N PHE A 50 -28.29 -20.35 -24.10
CA PHE A 50 -28.94 -20.01 -25.35
C PHE A 50 -28.45 -20.88 -26.51
N GLN A 51 -27.14 -21.13 -26.64
CA GLN A 51 -26.60 -22.01 -27.68
C GLN A 51 -27.10 -23.46 -27.52
N LEU A 52 -27.10 -23.98 -26.29
CA LEU A 52 -27.68 -25.29 -25.97
C LEU A 52 -29.19 -25.36 -26.29
N LEU A 53 -29.93 -24.26 -26.10
CA LEU A 53 -31.35 -24.17 -26.47
C LEU A 53 -31.56 -24.11 -27.98
N LYS A 54 -30.71 -23.37 -28.71
CA LYS A 54 -30.78 -23.21 -30.16
C LYS A 54 -30.51 -24.53 -30.89
N GLU A 55 -29.48 -25.28 -30.48
CA GLU A 55 -29.20 -26.61 -31.04
C GLU A 55 -30.34 -27.60 -30.77
N LYS A 56 -30.94 -27.54 -29.57
CA LYS A 56 -32.11 -28.35 -29.20
C LYS A 56 -33.33 -28.07 -30.09
N GLN A 57 -33.55 -26.81 -30.51
CA GLN A 57 -34.64 -26.44 -31.42
C GLN A 57 -34.33 -26.83 -32.87
N SER A 58 -33.11 -26.59 -33.35
CA SER A 58 -32.69 -26.96 -34.71
C SER A 58 -32.84 -28.46 -34.97
N ASN A 59 -32.41 -29.29 -34.01
CA ASN A 59 -32.54 -30.75 -34.10
C ASN A 59 -34.02 -31.22 -34.02
N ARG A 60 -34.91 -30.51 -33.31
CA ARG A 60 -36.36 -30.83 -33.31
C ARG A 60 -37.03 -30.50 -34.64
N VAL A 61 -36.64 -29.40 -35.28
CA VAL A 61 -37.20 -28.98 -36.58
C VAL A 61 -36.75 -29.95 -37.68
N MET A 62 -35.48 -30.36 -37.67
CA MET A 62 -34.95 -31.37 -38.61
C MET A 62 -35.68 -32.73 -38.48
N TRP A 63 -36.02 -33.13 -37.25
CA TRP A 63 -36.84 -34.33 -37.00
C TRP A 63 -38.27 -34.20 -37.52
N ARG A 64 -38.90 -33.01 -37.38
CA ARG A 64 -40.25 -32.76 -37.93
C ARG A 64 -40.29 -32.74 -39.46
N MET A 65 -39.22 -32.31 -40.13
CA MET A 65 -39.15 -32.31 -41.60
C MET A 65 -38.85 -33.69 -42.19
N ASN A 66 -38.20 -34.59 -41.46
CA ASN A 66 -37.93 -35.96 -41.93
C ASN A 66 -39.06 -36.97 -41.63
N LEU A 67 -39.96 -36.68 -40.68
CA LEU A 67 -41.10 -37.55 -40.33
C LEU A 67 -42.21 -37.59 -41.39
N THR A 68 -42.21 -36.69 -42.38
CA THR A 68 -43.16 -36.70 -43.49
C THR A 68 -42.73 -37.56 -44.68
N LYS A 69 -41.55 -38.22 -44.65
CA LYS A 69 -41.02 -38.92 -45.82
C LYS A 69 -40.52 -40.35 -45.66
N ILE A 70 -40.59 -40.99 -44.49
CA ILE A 70 -40.03 -42.35 -44.32
C ILE A 70 -40.97 -43.26 -43.51
N ASN A 71 -41.58 -44.22 -44.21
CA ASN A 71 -42.48 -45.24 -43.67
C ASN A 71 -41.72 -46.51 -43.24
N THR A 72 -40.56 -46.35 -42.59
CA THR A 72 -39.71 -47.46 -42.16
C THR A 72 -39.38 -47.29 -40.68
N VAL A 73 -39.89 -48.20 -39.86
CA VAL A 73 -39.69 -48.23 -38.42
C VAL A 73 -38.25 -48.65 -38.14
N ILE A 74 -37.32 -47.70 -38.15
CA ILE A 74 -36.05 -47.84 -37.43
C ILE A 74 -36.27 -47.24 -36.05
N ARG A 75 -36.39 -48.12 -35.05
CA ARG A 75 -36.51 -47.76 -33.64
C ARG A 75 -35.15 -47.29 -33.12
N VAL A 76 -34.67 -46.13 -33.58
CA VAL A 76 -33.54 -45.45 -32.93
C VAL A 76 -34.10 -44.79 -31.67
N THR A 77 -33.69 -45.31 -30.52
CA THR A 77 -34.08 -44.81 -29.19
C THR A 77 -33.89 -43.28 -29.10
N PRO A 78 -34.94 -42.49 -28.80
CA PRO A 78 -34.87 -41.02 -28.71
C PRO A 78 -34.21 -40.50 -27.42
N CYS A 79 -33.36 -41.30 -26.78
CA CYS A 79 -32.89 -41.06 -25.41
C CYS A 79 -31.61 -40.21 -25.36
N ALA A 80 -30.75 -40.25 -26.38
CA ALA A 80 -29.43 -39.59 -26.32
C ALA A 80 -29.46 -38.08 -26.60
N LEU A 81 -30.39 -37.59 -27.42
CA LEU A 81 -30.39 -36.19 -27.90
C LEU A 81 -31.21 -35.20 -27.05
N THR A 82 -31.99 -35.69 -26.08
CA THR A 82 -32.84 -34.87 -25.19
C THR A 82 -32.15 -34.46 -23.89
N GLN A 83 -30.91 -34.91 -23.68
CA GLN A 83 -30.20 -34.79 -22.40
C GLN A 83 -29.39 -33.50 -22.21
N GLU A 84 -29.15 -32.71 -23.27
CA GLU A 84 -28.25 -31.53 -23.19
C GLU A 84 -28.78 -30.39 -22.31
N LEU A 85 -30.11 -30.26 -22.18
CA LEU A 85 -30.74 -29.26 -21.31
C LEU A 85 -31.98 -29.85 -20.64
N SER A 86 -31.75 -30.85 -19.78
CA SER A 86 -32.74 -31.38 -18.85
C SER A 86 -32.61 -30.68 -17.49
N LEU A 87 -33.67 -30.70 -16.68
CA LEU A 87 -33.63 -30.20 -15.30
C LEU A 87 -32.51 -30.89 -14.49
N GLY A 88 -32.28 -32.18 -14.77
CA GLY A 88 -31.18 -32.95 -14.19
C GLY A 88 -29.79 -32.53 -14.67
N ALA A 89 -29.64 -32.02 -15.90
CA ALA A 89 -28.39 -31.46 -16.40
C ALA A 89 -28.08 -30.11 -15.72
N LEU A 90 -29.09 -29.24 -15.57
CA LEU A 90 -28.95 -27.99 -14.83
C LEU A 90 -28.59 -28.24 -13.35
N TRP A 91 -29.25 -29.21 -12.72
CA TRP A 91 -28.91 -29.64 -11.36
C TRP A 91 -27.45 -30.11 -11.25
N LYS A 92 -27.00 -30.96 -12.18
CA LYS A 92 -25.60 -31.40 -12.24
C LYS A 92 -24.64 -30.22 -12.39
N LEU A 93 -24.90 -29.30 -13.32
CA LEU A 93 -24.07 -28.10 -13.49
C LEU A 93 -24.04 -27.25 -12.21
N GLY A 94 -25.17 -27.10 -11.53
CA GLY A 94 -25.27 -26.47 -10.21
C GLY A 94 -24.37 -27.15 -9.19
N LEU A 95 -24.38 -28.49 -9.10
CA LEU A 95 -23.49 -29.25 -8.21
C LEU A 95 -22.00 -29.03 -8.54
N TYR A 96 -21.62 -29.03 -9.82
CA TYR A 96 -20.23 -28.75 -10.21
C TYR A 96 -19.82 -27.31 -9.84
N PHE A 97 -20.71 -26.34 -10.06
CA PHE A 97 -20.48 -24.96 -9.65
C PHE A 97 -20.33 -24.83 -8.13
N SER A 98 -21.23 -25.45 -7.35
CA SER A 98 -21.14 -25.49 -5.89
C SER A 98 -19.87 -26.21 -5.41
N ALA A 99 -19.42 -27.26 -6.09
CA ALA A 99 -18.15 -27.91 -5.80
C ALA A 99 -16.95 -26.97 -6.05
N GLY A 100 -17.05 -26.08 -7.04
CA GLY A 100 -16.05 -25.02 -7.25
C GLY A 100 -15.98 -24.01 -6.09
N LEU A 101 -17.08 -23.81 -5.36
CA LEU A 101 -17.15 -22.91 -4.20
C LEU A 101 -16.61 -23.52 -2.90
N LEU A 102 -16.20 -24.79 -2.90
CA LEU A 102 -15.67 -25.47 -1.71
C LEU A 102 -14.53 -24.70 -1.00
N PRO A 103 -13.61 -23.97 -1.67
CA PRO A 103 -12.62 -23.17 -0.94
C PRO A 103 -13.22 -22.18 0.06
N TYR A 104 -14.45 -21.69 -0.14
CA TYR A 104 -15.12 -20.82 0.83
C TYR A 104 -15.41 -21.49 2.17
N THR A 105 -15.50 -22.82 2.23
CA THR A 105 -15.70 -23.54 3.50
C THR A 105 -14.51 -23.39 4.43
N TYR A 106 -13.32 -23.07 3.90
CA TYR A 106 -12.15 -22.78 4.72
C TYR A 106 -12.36 -21.56 5.63
N LEU A 107 -13.09 -20.54 5.17
CA LEU A 107 -13.27 -19.30 5.93
C LEU A 107 -13.97 -19.52 7.29
N PRO A 108 -15.18 -20.11 7.38
CA PRO A 108 -15.83 -20.35 8.66
C PRO A 108 -15.06 -21.36 9.53
N VAL A 109 -14.46 -22.38 8.93
CA VAL A 109 -13.65 -23.38 9.66
C VAL A 109 -12.42 -22.71 10.30
N SER A 110 -11.66 -21.94 9.52
CA SER A 110 -10.48 -21.22 10.01
C SER A 110 -10.84 -20.17 11.05
N SER A 111 -11.95 -19.45 10.87
CA SER A 111 -12.45 -18.44 11.81
C SER A 111 -12.95 -19.05 13.13
N TYR A 112 -13.57 -20.24 13.08
CA TYR A 112 -14.01 -20.99 14.26
C TYR A 112 -12.84 -21.55 15.06
N LEU A 113 -11.87 -22.17 14.37
CA LEU A 113 -10.65 -22.68 15.01
C LEU A 113 -9.70 -21.57 15.46
N ASN A 114 -9.92 -20.33 14.98
CA ASN A 114 -9.05 -19.16 15.17
C ASN A 114 -7.57 -19.46 14.85
N GLN A 115 -7.30 -20.32 13.86
CA GLN A 115 -5.94 -20.70 13.47
C GLN A 115 -5.26 -19.60 12.65
N ALA A 116 -6.01 -18.92 11.79
CA ALA A 116 -5.49 -17.77 11.06
C ALA A 116 -5.23 -16.63 12.03
N ARG A 117 -3.96 -16.18 12.09
CA ARG A 117 -3.55 -15.01 12.89
C ARG A 117 -4.18 -13.71 12.38
N TRP A 118 -4.59 -13.70 11.12
CA TRP A 118 -5.20 -12.56 10.48
C TRP A 118 -6.40 -12.99 9.63
N THR A 119 -7.55 -12.40 9.92
CA THR A 119 -8.78 -12.54 9.13
C THR A 119 -9.38 -11.16 8.93
N TRP A 120 -10.11 -10.94 7.84
CA TRP A 120 -10.87 -9.70 7.63
C TRP A 120 -12.33 -9.95 7.96
N GLY A 121 -12.81 -9.45 9.10
CA GLY A 121 -14.15 -9.76 9.61
C GLY A 121 -14.19 -11.04 10.45
N ASP A 122 -15.37 -11.33 11.02
CA ASP A 122 -15.66 -12.55 11.78
C ASP A 122 -16.64 -13.45 11.01
N GLN A 123 -16.17 -14.59 10.50
CA GLN A 123 -16.95 -15.57 9.72
C GLN A 123 -17.42 -16.76 10.56
N THR A 124 -17.41 -16.68 11.90
CA THR A 124 -17.88 -17.77 12.77
C THR A 124 -19.39 -18.01 12.67
N THR A 125 -20.15 -16.98 12.29
CA THR A 125 -21.60 -17.06 12.11
C THR A 125 -21.96 -17.06 10.63
N LEU A 126 -23.13 -17.60 10.28
CA LEU A 126 -23.64 -17.53 8.91
C LEU A 126 -23.78 -16.08 8.44
N LEU A 127 -24.25 -15.19 9.32
CA LEU A 127 -24.35 -13.76 9.02
C LEU A 127 -22.98 -13.16 8.72
N GLY A 128 -21.98 -13.41 9.57
CA GLY A 128 -20.62 -12.92 9.36
C GLY A 128 -19.97 -13.47 8.10
N PHE A 129 -20.19 -14.76 7.78
CA PHE A 129 -19.78 -15.34 6.50
C PHE A 129 -20.47 -14.62 5.32
N LEU A 130 -21.78 -14.37 5.39
CA LEU A 130 -22.51 -13.66 4.35
C LEU A 130 -22.04 -12.21 4.21
N THR A 131 -21.79 -11.50 5.31
CA THR A 131 -21.22 -10.15 5.33
C THR A 131 -19.87 -10.11 4.62
N HIS A 132 -19.00 -11.09 4.88
CA HIS A 132 -17.72 -11.22 4.19
C HIS A 132 -17.89 -11.60 2.70
N PHE A 133 -18.69 -12.62 2.40
CA PHE A 133 -18.94 -13.11 1.04
C PHE A 133 -19.62 -12.05 0.16
N LEU A 134 -20.55 -11.27 0.71
CA LEU A 134 -21.19 -10.14 0.02
C LEU A 134 -20.29 -8.89 0.00
N ARG A 135 -19.10 -8.97 0.62
CA ARG A 135 -18.10 -7.90 0.68
C ARG A 135 -18.64 -6.63 1.32
N GLU A 136 -19.50 -6.77 2.32
CA GLU A 136 -20.13 -5.64 2.98
C GLU A 136 -19.13 -4.79 3.77
N GLU A 137 -18.04 -5.39 4.26
CA GLU A 137 -17.01 -4.75 5.09
C GLU A 137 -15.98 -3.93 4.31
N TYR A 138 -15.60 -4.36 3.09
CA TYR A 138 -14.59 -3.68 2.26
C TYR A 138 -15.15 -3.07 0.97
N GLY A 139 -16.42 -3.32 0.65
CA GLY A 139 -17.13 -2.73 -0.48
C GLY A 139 -17.03 -3.53 -1.79
N THR A 140 -18.10 -3.45 -2.59
CA THR A 140 -18.15 -3.94 -3.98
C THR A 140 -18.18 -2.72 -4.90
N PHE A 141 -17.15 -2.56 -5.76
CA PHE A 141 -16.94 -1.35 -6.59
C PHE A 141 -16.72 -0.05 -5.82
N SER A 142 -16.38 -0.16 -4.53
CA SER A 142 -15.87 0.91 -3.69
C SER A 142 -14.57 0.38 -3.09
N LEU A 143 -13.48 1.14 -3.23
CA LEU A 143 -12.19 0.78 -2.64
C LEU A 143 -12.15 1.04 -1.12
N ALA A 144 -13.00 1.96 -0.65
CA ALA A 144 -13.19 2.31 0.75
C ALA A 144 -14.63 2.82 0.95
N LYS A 145 -15.45 2.06 1.70
CA LYS A 145 -16.89 2.32 1.91
C LYS A 145 -17.17 3.69 2.59
N SER A 146 -16.16 4.27 3.23
CA SER A 146 -16.25 5.52 4.01
C SER A 146 -15.69 6.76 3.29
N GLU A 147 -15.12 6.65 2.09
CA GLU A 147 -14.51 7.79 1.38
C GLU A 147 -15.38 8.27 0.20
N VAL A 148 -15.77 9.55 0.25
CA VAL A 148 -16.55 10.22 -0.82
C VAL A 148 -15.74 10.26 -2.12
N GLY A 149 -16.21 9.61 -3.18
CA GLY A 149 -15.57 9.60 -4.51
C GLY A 149 -15.11 8.24 -5.04
N SER A 150 -15.48 7.14 -4.37
CA SER A 150 -15.03 5.78 -4.71
C SER A 150 -15.86 5.08 -5.80
N SER A 151 -16.75 5.79 -6.50
CA SER A 151 -17.72 5.16 -7.42
C SER A 151 -17.10 4.80 -8.77
N MET A 152 -17.54 3.67 -9.36
CA MET A 152 -17.05 3.18 -10.67
C MET A 152 -17.17 4.23 -11.79
N SER A 153 -18.26 5.00 -11.81
CA SER A 153 -18.53 6.02 -12.83
C SER A 153 -17.55 7.19 -12.74
N GLU A 154 -17.20 7.64 -11.54
CA GLU A 154 -16.21 8.69 -11.32
C GLU A 154 -14.80 8.23 -11.72
N ILE A 155 -14.41 6.99 -11.38
CA ILE A 155 -13.10 6.42 -11.74
C ILE A 155 -12.95 6.28 -13.27
N LEU A 156 -14.01 5.84 -13.95
CA LEU A 156 -14.02 5.71 -15.41
C LEU A 156 -13.92 7.09 -16.10
N LEU A 157 -14.66 8.09 -15.60
CA LEU A 157 -14.60 9.47 -16.10
C LEU A 157 -13.22 10.09 -15.90
N VAL A 158 -12.57 9.79 -14.77
CA VAL A 158 -11.21 10.21 -14.48
C VAL A 158 -10.22 9.57 -15.46
N LYS A 159 -10.29 8.25 -15.69
CA LYS A 159 -9.45 7.58 -16.70
C LYS A 159 -9.66 8.12 -18.11
N LEU A 160 -10.90 8.40 -18.51
CA LEU A 160 -11.20 8.96 -19.83
C LEU A 160 -10.67 10.39 -20.01
N ARG A 161 -10.68 11.21 -18.94
CA ARG A 161 -10.05 12.54 -18.99
C ARG A 161 -8.53 12.47 -19.04
N PHE A 162 -7.90 11.63 -18.22
CA PHE A 162 -6.45 11.57 -18.11
C PHE A 162 -5.77 10.73 -19.21
N SER A 163 -6.49 9.88 -19.93
CA SER A 163 -5.93 9.15 -21.07
C SER A 163 -5.66 10.04 -22.30
N ASN A 164 -6.17 11.28 -22.30
CA ASN A 164 -5.89 12.29 -23.34
C ASN A 164 -4.69 13.20 -23.01
N ASP A 165 -4.27 13.29 -21.74
CA ASP A 165 -3.12 14.11 -21.33
C ASP A 165 -1.85 13.24 -21.24
N LYS A 166 -1.38 12.80 -22.40
CA LYS A 166 0.04 12.47 -22.54
C LYS A 166 0.78 13.79 -22.68
N TYR A 167 1.51 14.16 -21.63
CA TYR A 167 2.30 15.39 -21.48
C TYR A 167 1.50 16.64 -21.08
N GLU A 168 2.09 17.39 -20.14
CA GLU A 168 1.64 18.69 -19.58
C GLU A 168 0.53 18.57 -18.52
N ASP A 169 0.59 19.15 -17.32
CA ASP A 169 1.56 20.03 -16.68
C ASP A 169 1.35 19.95 -15.15
N ARG A 170 2.40 20.07 -14.34
CA ARG A 170 2.30 20.11 -12.86
C ARG A 170 1.60 21.40 -12.35
N THR A 171 1.19 22.29 -13.25
CA THR A 171 0.73 23.66 -12.97
C THR A 171 -0.80 23.77 -12.77
N LEU A 172 -1.61 22.86 -13.31
CA LEU A 172 -3.08 22.92 -13.17
C LEU A 172 -3.64 22.31 -11.87
N LEU A 173 -2.80 21.59 -11.11
CA LEU A 173 -3.19 20.96 -9.83
C LEU A 173 -3.26 21.93 -8.63
N GLN A 174 -2.95 23.21 -8.82
CA GLN A 174 -2.79 24.17 -7.73
C GLN A 174 -3.92 25.20 -7.62
N HIS A 175 -4.83 25.24 -8.60
CA HIS A 175 -6.07 26.05 -8.55
C HIS A 175 -7.29 25.25 -8.10
N SER A 176 -7.15 23.94 -7.87
CA SER A 176 -8.25 23.08 -7.50
C SER A 176 -8.31 22.92 -5.97
N SER A 177 -9.51 23.11 -5.41
CA SER A 177 -9.83 23.13 -3.97
C SER A 177 -9.23 21.92 -3.21
N PRO A 178 -9.01 21.95 -1.88
CA PRO A 178 -8.45 20.83 -1.11
C PRO A 178 -9.13 19.47 -1.37
N CYS A 179 -10.42 19.49 -1.70
CA CYS A 179 -11.23 18.32 -2.09
C CYS A 179 -10.76 17.65 -3.40
N SER A 180 -10.13 18.38 -4.32
CA SER A 180 -9.64 17.87 -5.61
C SER A 180 -8.30 17.12 -5.52
N LEU A 181 -7.41 17.55 -4.62
CA LEU A 181 -6.10 16.92 -4.43
C LEU A 181 -6.24 15.55 -3.75
N GLY A 182 -7.15 15.47 -2.76
CA GLY A 182 -7.57 14.20 -2.18
C GLY A 182 -8.14 13.24 -3.22
N LYS A 183 -9.01 13.73 -4.12
CA LYS A 183 -9.57 12.94 -5.24
C LYS A 183 -8.51 12.47 -6.24
N TYR A 184 -7.51 13.30 -6.56
CA TYR A 184 -6.42 12.93 -7.48
C TYR A 184 -5.51 11.86 -6.87
N MET A 185 -5.11 12.03 -5.60
CA MET A 185 -4.31 11.03 -4.87
C MET A 185 -5.08 9.72 -4.71
N PHE A 186 -6.37 9.78 -4.40
CA PHE A 186 -7.27 8.63 -4.35
C PHE A 186 -7.36 7.93 -5.71
N SER A 187 -7.55 8.69 -6.80
CA SER A 187 -7.59 8.11 -8.14
C SER A 187 -6.29 7.38 -8.50
N LYS A 188 -5.11 7.89 -8.14
CA LYS A 188 -3.84 7.19 -8.40
C LYS A 188 -3.68 5.92 -7.55
N LYS A 189 -4.19 5.92 -6.31
CA LYS A 189 -4.24 4.72 -5.49
C LYS A 189 -5.15 3.67 -6.13
N VAL A 190 -6.37 4.06 -6.53
CA VAL A 190 -7.37 3.19 -7.13
C VAL A 190 -6.94 2.66 -8.51
N GLU A 191 -6.26 3.48 -9.32
CA GLU A 191 -5.80 3.09 -10.66
C GLU A 191 -4.95 1.81 -10.62
N ARG A 192 -4.06 1.69 -9.63
CA ARG A 192 -3.17 0.53 -9.44
C ARG A 192 -3.92 -0.79 -9.21
N PHE A 193 -5.14 -0.71 -8.68
CA PHE A 193 -5.96 -1.88 -8.37
C PHE A 193 -7.00 -2.18 -9.46
N TRP A 194 -7.08 -1.35 -10.51
CA TRP A 194 -8.12 -1.48 -11.54
C TRP A 194 -7.66 -2.30 -12.75
N MET A 195 -7.53 -3.62 -12.56
CA MET A 195 -7.14 -4.56 -13.62
C MET A 195 -8.24 -4.83 -14.66
N GLN A 196 -9.50 -4.48 -14.37
CA GLN A 196 -10.66 -4.82 -15.20
C GLN A 196 -10.59 -4.19 -16.59
N SER A 197 -10.06 -2.97 -16.71
CA SER A 197 -9.88 -2.32 -18.02
C SER A 197 -8.90 -3.09 -18.91
N ASN A 198 -7.84 -3.66 -18.32
CA ASN A 198 -6.84 -4.42 -19.06
C ASN A 198 -7.44 -5.73 -19.59
N ALA A 199 -8.34 -6.36 -18.81
CA ALA A 199 -9.05 -7.55 -19.25
C ALA A 199 -9.98 -7.27 -20.44
N VAL A 200 -10.69 -6.13 -20.45
CA VAL A 200 -11.54 -5.73 -21.60
C VAL A 200 -10.68 -5.53 -22.84
N VAL A 201 -9.56 -4.81 -22.73
CA VAL A 201 -8.63 -4.59 -23.85
C VAL A 201 -8.07 -5.91 -24.37
N ALA A 202 -7.69 -6.84 -23.48
CA ALA A 202 -7.19 -8.15 -23.87
C ALA A 202 -8.23 -8.98 -24.65
N VAL A 203 -9.50 -8.95 -24.22
CA VAL A 203 -10.60 -9.61 -24.94
C VAL A 203 -10.82 -8.99 -26.31
N LEU A 204 -10.91 -7.66 -26.38
CA LEU A 204 -11.10 -6.95 -27.65
C LEU A 204 -9.93 -7.15 -28.61
N ALA A 205 -8.68 -7.19 -28.10
CA ALA A 205 -7.50 -7.51 -28.91
C ALA A 205 -7.57 -8.95 -29.43
N GLY A 206 -7.96 -9.91 -28.58
CA GLY A 206 -8.12 -11.32 -28.95
C GLY A 206 -9.24 -11.58 -29.97
N VAL A 207 -10.29 -10.76 -30.01
CA VAL A 207 -11.36 -10.85 -31.03
C VAL A 207 -11.00 -10.04 -32.28
N GLY A 208 -10.37 -8.88 -32.10
CA GLY A 208 -10.05 -7.94 -33.18
C GLY A 208 -8.97 -8.45 -34.12
N LEU A 209 -7.92 -9.09 -33.61
CA LEU A 209 -6.81 -9.58 -34.44
C LEU A 209 -7.26 -10.67 -35.43
N PRO A 210 -7.99 -11.73 -35.02
CA PRO A 210 -8.55 -12.71 -35.96
C PRO A 210 -9.53 -12.10 -36.96
N ALA A 211 -10.38 -11.17 -36.53
CA ALA A 211 -11.34 -10.50 -37.41
C ALA A 211 -10.63 -9.68 -38.51
N LEU A 212 -9.57 -8.96 -38.16
CA LEU A 212 -8.74 -8.22 -39.12
C LEU A 212 -8.02 -9.15 -40.10
N VAL A 213 -7.48 -10.27 -39.63
CA VAL A 213 -6.80 -11.27 -40.47
C VAL A 213 -7.81 -11.93 -41.42
N SER A 214 -9.00 -12.29 -40.94
CA SER A 214 -10.07 -12.86 -41.78
C SER A 214 -10.52 -11.90 -42.88
N GLU A 215 -10.69 -10.62 -42.56
CA GLU A 215 -11.07 -9.61 -43.54
C GLU A 215 -9.95 -9.37 -44.56
N SER A 216 -8.70 -9.36 -44.11
CA SER A 216 -7.53 -9.25 -44.99
C SER A 216 -7.37 -10.45 -45.93
N ASN A 217 -7.60 -11.67 -45.42
CA ASN A 217 -7.65 -12.89 -46.23
C ASN A 217 -8.72 -12.80 -47.32
N ARG A 218 -9.90 -12.26 -46.98
CA ARG A 218 -11.00 -12.07 -47.94
C ARG A 218 -10.64 -11.11 -49.06
N VAL A 219 -9.93 -10.02 -48.75
CA VAL A 219 -9.54 -8.99 -49.72
C VAL A 219 -8.33 -9.42 -50.57
N LEU A 220 -7.34 -10.08 -49.96
CA LEU A 220 -6.07 -10.45 -50.61
C LEU A 220 -6.04 -11.87 -51.18
N ASN A 221 -7.08 -12.67 -50.93
CA ASN A 221 -7.28 -14.03 -51.47
C ASN A 221 -6.09 -14.99 -51.23
N THR A 222 -5.43 -14.87 -50.08
CA THR A 222 -4.20 -15.61 -49.72
C THR A 222 -4.43 -16.43 -48.45
N SER A 223 -4.08 -17.72 -48.44
CA SER A 223 -4.26 -18.60 -47.26
C SER A 223 -3.13 -18.51 -46.22
N GLY A 224 -2.05 -17.78 -46.51
CA GLY A 224 -0.85 -17.71 -45.65
C GLY A 224 -0.93 -16.75 -44.45
N LEU A 225 -1.95 -15.89 -44.36
CA LEU A 225 -2.01 -14.84 -43.31
C LEU A 225 -2.34 -15.38 -41.91
N GLN A 226 -2.83 -16.62 -41.79
CA GLN A 226 -3.05 -17.26 -40.48
C GLN A 226 -1.75 -17.54 -39.72
N CYS A 227 -0.67 -17.90 -40.43
CA CYS A 227 0.65 -18.04 -39.80
C CYS A 227 1.19 -16.68 -39.33
N LEU A 228 0.87 -15.61 -40.08
CA LEU A 228 1.22 -14.24 -39.72
C LEU A 228 0.47 -13.76 -38.47
N GLU A 229 -0.76 -14.20 -38.25
CA GLU A 229 -1.51 -13.93 -37.02
C GLU A 229 -0.74 -14.44 -35.78
N TRP A 230 -0.46 -15.74 -35.73
CA TRP A 230 0.26 -16.37 -34.62
C TRP A 230 1.67 -15.80 -34.44
N LEU A 231 2.36 -15.54 -35.55
CA LEU A 231 3.68 -14.90 -35.53
C LEU A 231 3.58 -13.48 -34.95
N SER A 232 2.61 -12.68 -35.37
CA SER A 232 2.41 -11.31 -34.87
C SER A 232 2.05 -11.27 -33.39
N ALA A 233 1.15 -12.16 -32.94
CA ALA A 233 0.78 -12.28 -31.53
C ALA A 233 1.98 -12.72 -30.67
N THR A 234 2.75 -13.70 -31.14
CA THR A 234 3.95 -14.20 -30.46
C THR A 234 5.02 -13.13 -30.38
N LEU A 235 5.30 -12.42 -31.48
CA LEU A 235 6.26 -11.32 -31.51
C LEU A 235 5.83 -10.18 -30.59
N PHE A 236 4.54 -9.85 -30.54
CA PHE A 236 4.02 -8.83 -29.63
C PHE A 236 4.20 -9.23 -28.17
N VAL A 237 3.88 -10.48 -27.80
CA VAL A 237 4.09 -11.00 -26.44
C VAL A 237 5.58 -11.01 -26.08
N ILE A 238 6.45 -11.49 -26.97
CA ILE A 238 7.90 -11.47 -26.76
C ILE A 238 8.41 -10.04 -26.59
N TYR A 239 7.94 -9.11 -27.41
CA TYR A 239 8.30 -7.70 -27.29
C TYR A 239 7.83 -7.10 -25.97
N GLN A 240 6.61 -7.38 -25.52
CA GLN A 240 6.10 -6.95 -24.21
C GLN A 240 6.94 -7.53 -23.06
N ILE A 241 7.29 -8.82 -23.11
CA ILE A 241 8.18 -9.42 -22.12
C ILE A 241 9.54 -8.73 -22.15
N TYR A 242 10.18 -8.63 -23.31
CA TYR A 242 11.52 -8.04 -23.45
C TYR A 242 11.58 -6.59 -22.97
N SER A 243 10.65 -5.75 -23.42
CA SER A 243 10.59 -4.32 -23.07
C SER A 243 10.31 -4.08 -21.58
N ASN A 244 9.50 -4.92 -20.94
CA ASN A 244 9.12 -4.77 -19.54
C ASN A 244 9.96 -5.63 -18.58
N TYR A 245 10.77 -6.58 -19.08
CA TYR A 245 11.53 -7.53 -18.25
C TYR A 245 12.36 -6.82 -17.20
N ARG A 246 13.12 -5.79 -17.59
CA ARG A 246 13.98 -5.03 -16.67
C ARG A 246 13.20 -4.32 -15.56
N ILE A 247 11.96 -3.92 -15.82
CA ILE A 247 11.09 -3.25 -14.83
C ILE A 247 10.44 -4.29 -13.92
N CYS A 248 10.04 -5.43 -14.48
CA CYS A 248 9.40 -6.53 -13.73
C CYS A 248 10.39 -7.41 -12.96
N ASP A 249 11.68 -7.39 -13.32
CA ASP A 249 12.73 -8.13 -12.62
C ASP A 249 13.02 -7.47 -11.26
N GLN A 250 12.43 -8.06 -10.22
CA GLN A 250 12.58 -7.64 -8.83
C GLN A 250 13.47 -8.62 -8.04
N SER A 251 14.25 -9.47 -8.72
CA SER A 251 15.09 -10.52 -8.09
C SER A 251 16.15 -9.99 -7.11
N THR A 252 16.53 -8.72 -7.25
CA THR A 252 17.51 -8.04 -6.40
C THR A 252 16.90 -6.95 -5.51
N ASN A 253 15.56 -6.80 -5.52
CA ASN A 253 14.89 -5.78 -4.74
C ASN A 253 14.64 -6.25 -3.31
N TYR A 254 15.56 -5.89 -2.41
CA TYR A 254 15.49 -6.16 -0.98
C TYR A 254 15.22 -4.90 -0.16
N VAL A 255 14.69 -3.83 -0.75
CA VAL A 255 14.56 -2.53 -0.07
C VAL A 255 13.58 -2.63 1.10
N ILE A 256 12.39 -3.19 0.86
CA ILE A 256 11.36 -3.38 1.89
C ILE A 256 11.79 -4.44 2.92
N ASP A 257 12.54 -5.45 2.48
CA ASP A 257 13.13 -6.46 3.37
C ASP A 257 14.12 -5.83 4.36
N LYS A 258 15.08 -5.05 3.85
CA LYS A 258 16.03 -4.29 4.66
C LYS A 258 15.31 -3.31 5.59
N PHE A 259 14.25 -2.66 5.11
CA PHE A 259 13.46 -1.72 5.92
C PHE A 259 12.89 -2.43 7.15
N ALA A 260 12.13 -3.52 6.93
CA ALA A 260 11.52 -4.27 8.01
C ALA A 260 12.56 -4.85 8.98
N LYS A 261 13.64 -5.45 8.48
CA LYS A 261 14.72 -6.00 9.32
C LYS A 261 15.38 -4.93 10.19
N ASN A 262 15.62 -3.73 9.66
CA ASN A 262 16.19 -2.63 10.44
C ASN A 262 15.24 -2.15 11.55
N LEU A 263 13.95 -2.03 11.27
CA LEU A 263 12.95 -1.65 12.27
C LEU A 263 12.80 -2.72 13.36
N LEU A 264 12.73 -4.00 12.97
CA LEU A 264 12.62 -5.11 13.92
C LEU A 264 13.89 -5.29 14.76
N ALA A 265 15.08 -5.06 14.20
CA ALA A 265 16.34 -5.16 14.93
C ALA A 265 16.55 -3.98 15.89
N SER A 266 15.94 -2.82 15.64
CA SER A 266 16.16 -1.64 16.48
C SER A 266 15.33 -1.61 17.75
N VAL A 267 14.22 -2.35 17.83
CA VAL A 267 13.35 -2.35 19.02
C VAL A 267 13.89 -3.29 20.11
N PRO A 268 13.74 -2.96 21.41
CA PRO A 268 14.16 -3.81 22.51
C PRO A 268 13.33 -5.09 22.60
N HIS A 269 13.76 -6.01 23.46
CA HIS A 269 13.08 -7.28 23.69
C HIS A 269 11.69 -7.09 24.30
N ASP A 270 10.74 -7.94 23.92
CA ASP A 270 9.36 -7.96 24.44
C ASP A 270 8.57 -6.64 24.27
N ALA A 271 8.93 -5.85 23.25
CA ALA A 271 8.28 -4.58 22.93
C ALA A 271 6.94 -4.75 22.19
N ILE A 272 6.06 -3.76 22.33
CA ILE A 272 4.82 -3.63 21.54
C ILE A 272 5.06 -2.63 20.41
N ILE A 273 4.75 -3.00 19.18
CA ILE A 273 4.78 -2.10 18.03
C ILE A 273 3.36 -1.86 17.53
N LEU A 274 2.94 -0.60 17.60
CA LEU A 274 1.71 -0.08 17.02
C LEU A 274 1.96 0.27 15.55
N LEU A 275 1.43 -0.55 14.64
CA LEU A 275 1.59 -0.42 13.20
C LEU A 275 0.56 0.57 12.63
N ARG A 276 0.98 1.37 11.64
CA ARG A 276 0.11 2.29 10.91
C ARG A 276 0.37 2.20 9.41
N GLY A 277 -0.69 1.98 8.64
CA GLY A 277 -0.64 1.92 7.18
C GLY A 277 0.10 0.70 6.63
N ASP A 278 0.09 0.60 5.29
CA ASP A 278 0.51 -0.61 4.58
C ASP A 278 1.99 -0.93 4.67
N LEU A 279 2.88 0.08 4.69
CA LEU A 279 4.32 -0.16 4.65
C LEU A 279 4.80 -0.91 5.89
N PRO A 280 4.70 -0.37 7.12
CA PRO A 280 5.13 -1.10 8.30
C PRO A 280 4.17 -2.27 8.59
N GLY A 281 2.87 -2.09 8.32
CA GLY A 281 1.84 -3.13 8.47
C GLY A 281 2.22 -4.43 7.76
N ASN A 282 2.40 -4.40 6.45
CA ASN A 282 2.66 -5.60 5.66
C ASN A 282 4.09 -6.11 5.81
N SER A 283 5.08 -5.21 5.80
CA SER A 283 6.49 -5.62 5.81
C SER A 283 6.92 -6.24 7.15
N LEU A 284 6.53 -5.67 8.29
CA LEU A 284 6.88 -6.22 9.61
C LEU A 284 6.12 -7.51 9.87
N ARG A 285 4.83 -7.60 9.51
CA ARG A 285 4.06 -8.84 9.67
C ARG A 285 4.65 -10.00 8.89
N TYR A 286 5.05 -9.77 7.64
CA TYR A 286 5.68 -10.82 6.84
C TYR A 286 6.99 -11.30 7.49
N MET A 287 7.88 -10.37 7.83
CA MET A 287 9.17 -10.72 8.46
C MET A 287 9.00 -11.41 9.83
N HIS A 288 8.02 -10.98 10.61
CA HIS A 288 7.83 -11.51 11.95
C HIS A 288 7.07 -12.85 11.95
N TYR A 289 5.99 -12.97 11.18
CA TYR A 289 5.12 -14.15 11.21
C TYR A 289 5.44 -15.20 10.15
N CYS A 290 5.94 -14.81 8.98
CA CYS A 290 6.31 -15.76 7.92
C CYS A 290 7.78 -16.17 8.02
N GLU A 291 8.69 -15.20 8.18
CA GLU A 291 10.14 -15.46 8.31
C GLU A 291 10.58 -15.78 9.75
N GLY A 292 9.70 -15.60 10.74
CA GLY A 292 9.98 -15.95 12.14
C GLY A 292 10.96 -15.01 12.85
N LEU A 293 11.15 -13.79 12.35
CA LEU A 293 12.07 -12.82 12.96
C LEU A 293 11.46 -12.19 14.22
N ARG A 294 12.26 -12.13 15.29
CA ARG A 294 11.90 -11.48 16.57
C ARG A 294 10.55 -11.96 17.12
N PRO A 295 10.35 -13.27 17.39
CA PRO A 295 9.07 -13.80 17.90
C PRO A 295 8.69 -13.26 19.29
N ASP A 296 9.60 -12.55 19.96
CA ASP A 296 9.41 -11.92 21.25
C ASP A 296 8.58 -10.62 21.21
N ILE A 297 8.53 -9.92 20.07
CA ILE A 297 7.78 -8.66 19.96
C ILE A 297 6.30 -8.90 19.66
N SER A 298 5.46 -7.93 20.00
CA SER A 298 4.03 -7.96 19.68
C SER A 298 3.67 -6.87 18.67
N LEU A 299 3.12 -7.28 17.52
CA LEU A 299 2.67 -6.36 16.47
C LEU A 299 1.15 -6.13 16.58
N VAL A 300 0.74 -4.87 16.77
CA VAL A 300 -0.68 -4.48 16.91
C VAL A 300 -1.00 -3.40 15.88
N ASP A 301 -2.03 -3.60 15.07
CA ASP A 301 -2.40 -2.64 14.03
C ASP A 301 -3.40 -1.59 14.56
N GLN A 302 -3.02 -0.32 14.46
CA GLN A 302 -3.78 0.80 15.00
C GLN A 302 -5.14 0.99 14.32
N GLU A 303 -5.17 0.90 13.00
CA GLU A 303 -6.38 1.13 12.20
C GLU A 303 -7.33 -0.05 12.39
N MET A 304 -6.77 -1.26 12.49
CA MET A 304 -7.58 -2.46 12.63
C MET A 304 -8.24 -2.58 14.01
N MET A 305 -7.60 -2.07 15.06
CA MET A 305 -8.18 -2.01 16.41
C MET A 305 -9.48 -1.20 16.48
N THR A 306 -9.78 -0.37 15.48
CA THR A 306 -11.05 0.38 15.40
C THR A 306 -12.22 -0.47 14.92
N TYR A 307 -12.00 -1.68 14.39
CA TYR A 307 -13.07 -2.58 13.98
C TYR A 307 -13.49 -3.53 15.10
N GLU A 308 -14.81 -3.73 15.25
CA GLU A 308 -15.40 -4.56 16.31
C GLU A 308 -14.94 -6.03 16.28
N TRP A 309 -14.59 -6.55 15.09
CA TRP A 309 -14.21 -7.95 14.90
C TRP A 309 -12.72 -8.23 15.14
N TYR A 310 -11.86 -7.20 15.18
CA TYR A 310 -10.41 -7.37 15.14
C TYR A 310 -9.83 -7.95 16.44
N LEU A 311 -10.03 -7.24 17.56
CA LEU A 311 -9.46 -7.65 18.85
C LEU A 311 -10.00 -8.98 19.38
N PRO A 312 -11.31 -9.31 19.23
CA PRO A 312 -11.82 -10.64 19.61
C PRO A 312 -11.07 -11.81 18.95
N LYS A 313 -10.49 -11.60 17.75
CA LYS A 313 -9.71 -12.60 17.02
C LYS A 313 -8.22 -12.55 17.36
N VAL A 314 -7.62 -11.37 17.27
CA VAL A 314 -6.17 -11.18 17.34
C VAL A 314 -5.63 -11.22 18.76
N ALA A 315 -6.40 -10.82 19.78
CA ALA A 315 -5.92 -10.78 21.16
C ALA A 315 -5.43 -12.15 21.67
N LYS A 316 -6.05 -13.26 21.23
CA LYS A 316 -5.64 -14.62 21.57
C LYS A 316 -4.26 -15.00 21.01
N HIS A 317 -3.84 -14.35 19.93
CA HIS A 317 -2.54 -14.54 19.28
C HIS A 317 -1.46 -13.61 19.85
N LEU A 318 -1.81 -12.71 20.78
CA LEU A 318 -0.92 -11.75 21.42
C LEU A 318 -0.94 -11.91 22.94
N PRO A 319 -0.48 -13.05 23.49
CA PRO A 319 -0.58 -13.34 24.93
C PRO A 319 0.17 -12.35 25.82
N GLY A 320 1.16 -11.64 25.27
CA GLY A 320 1.92 -10.62 25.96
C GLY A 320 1.25 -9.24 26.03
N VAL A 321 0.12 -9.01 25.34
CA VAL A 321 -0.55 -7.71 25.27
C VAL A 321 -1.93 -7.81 25.92
N LYS A 322 -2.21 -6.90 26.86
CA LYS A 322 -3.49 -6.84 27.56
C LYS A 322 -4.37 -5.75 26.97
N PHE A 323 -5.51 -6.13 26.40
CA PHE A 323 -6.48 -5.19 25.85
C PHE A 323 -7.53 -4.84 26.92
N PRO A 324 -7.79 -3.56 27.21
CA PRO A 324 -8.77 -3.15 28.22
C PRO A 324 -10.24 -3.38 27.82
N GLY A 325 -10.47 -3.59 26.52
CA GLY A 325 -11.79 -3.84 25.94
C GLY A 325 -11.66 -4.48 24.56
N ASN A 326 -12.73 -4.42 23.77
CA ASN A 326 -12.89 -5.12 22.50
C ASN A 326 -12.67 -4.23 21.28
N GLN A 327 -12.61 -2.91 21.45
CA GLN A 327 -12.45 -1.97 20.35
C GLN A 327 -11.77 -0.68 20.80
N TRP A 328 -10.84 -0.17 20.01
CA TRP A 328 -10.24 1.14 20.24
C TRP A 328 -11.24 2.24 19.82
N ASN A 329 -11.61 3.09 20.78
CA ASN A 329 -12.34 4.32 20.55
C ASN A 329 -11.79 5.42 21.49
N PRO A 330 -11.64 6.69 21.02
CA PRO A 330 -11.25 7.80 21.89
C PRO A 330 -12.16 7.98 23.11
N VAL A 331 -13.44 7.59 22.99
CA VAL A 331 -14.43 7.63 24.06
C VAL A 331 -14.65 6.21 24.61
N GLU A 332 -14.40 6.05 25.91
CA GLU A 332 -14.69 4.80 26.62
C GLU A 332 -16.19 4.64 26.89
N GLY A 333 -16.68 3.42 26.78
CA GLY A 333 -18.08 3.10 27.01
C GLY A 333 -18.44 1.71 26.51
N ILE A 334 -19.74 1.44 26.52
CA ILE A 334 -20.31 0.22 25.94
C ILE A 334 -21.12 0.65 24.72
N LEU A 335 -20.76 0.13 23.55
CA LEU A 335 -21.51 0.39 22.32
C LEU A 335 -22.86 -0.34 22.34
N PRO A 336 -23.83 0.06 21.48
CA PRO A 336 -25.09 -0.68 21.33
C PRO A 336 -24.91 -2.16 20.97
N SER A 337 -23.78 -2.52 20.36
CA SER A 337 -23.36 -3.89 20.07
C SER A 337 -22.94 -4.69 21.32
N GLY A 338 -22.86 -4.07 22.49
CA GLY A 338 -22.34 -4.67 23.74
C GLY A 338 -20.81 -4.68 23.83
N MET A 339 -20.11 -4.13 22.83
CA MET A 339 -18.65 -4.03 22.82
C MET A 339 -18.16 -2.99 23.82
N VAL A 340 -17.15 -3.35 24.61
CA VAL A 340 -16.47 -2.43 25.53
C VAL A 340 -15.38 -1.70 24.77
N THR A 341 -15.43 -0.38 24.74
CA THR A 341 -14.40 0.43 24.09
C THR A 341 -13.32 0.88 25.07
N PHE A 342 -12.12 1.11 24.57
CA PHE A 342 -11.02 1.70 25.34
C PHE A 342 -10.28 2.73 24.51
N ASN A 343 -9.72 3.75 25.18
CA ASN A 343 -8.84 4.72 24.55
C ASN A 343 -7.36 4.30 24.65
N LEU A 344 -6.51 4.98 23.91
CA LEU A 344 -5.08 4.68 23.85
C LEU A 344 -4.39 4.90 25.20
N TYR A 345 -4.76 5.93 25.96
CA TYR A 345 -4.19 6.14 27.30
C TYR A 345 -4.39 4.90 28.19
N ARG A 346 -5.61 4.36 28.25
CA ARG A 346 -5.94 3.18 29.04
C ARG A 346 -5.21 1.93 28.58
N PHE A 347 -5.00 1.79 27.28
CA PHE A 347 -4.18 0.72 26.70
C PHE A 347 -2.72 0.81 27.17
N LEU A 348 -2.12 2.00 27.14
CA LEU A 348 -0.74 2.22 27.58
C LEU A 348 -0.59 1.98 29.10
N GLU A 349 -1.53 2.44 29.92
CA GLU A 349 -1.51 2.24 31.37
C GLU A 349 -1.53 0.76 31.76
N ILE A 350 -2.35 -0.06 31.09
CA ILE A 350 -2.45 -1.50 31.35
C ILE A 350 -1.23 -2.27 30.85
N ASN A 351 -0.52 -1.73 29.85
CA ASN A 351 0.68 -2.34 29.27
C ASN A 351 1.98 -1.64 29.66
N LYS A 352 1.98 -0.81 30.72
CA LYS A 352 3.14 0.00 31.13
C LYS A 352 4.42 -0.78 31.41
N GLN A 353 4.32 -2.08 31.66
CA GLN A 353 5.46 -2.98 31.82
C GLN A 353 6.23 -3.25 30.52
N LYS A 354 5.63 -2.96 29.36
CA LYS A 354 6.25 -3.15 28.03
C LYS A 354 6.51 -1.82 27.37
N GLU A 355 7.65 -1.72 26.69
CA GLU A 355 7.94 -0.56 25.87
C GLU A 355 7.08 -0.55 24.61
N THR A 356 6.39 0.56 24.36
CA THR A 356 5.48 0.69 23.21
C THR A 356 6.08 1.67 22.19
N PHE A 357 6.11 1.24 20.93
CA PHE A 357 6.61 2.01 19.79
C PHE A 357 5.49 2.21 18.77
N VAL A 358 5.46 3.35 18.11
CA VAL A 358 4.55 3.65 16.98
C VAL A 358 5.40 3.85 15.72
N CYS A 359 5.15 3.07 14.68
CA CYS A 359 5.94 3.17 13.44
C CYS A 359 5.20 3.97 12.38
N ILE A 360 5.85 5.00 11.83
CA ILE A 360 5.24 5.98 10.91
C ILE A 360 4.05 6.72 11.56
N GLY A 361 4.22 7.03 12.85
CA GLY A 361 3.33 7.87 13.62
C GLY A 361 2.09 7.17 14.18
N ILE A 362 1.32 7.97 14.92
CA ILE A 362 0.15 7.52 15.67
C ILE A 362 -1.14 7.99 15.01
N HIS A 363 -2.22 7.21 15.15
CA HIS A 363 -3.53 7.60 14.65
C HIS A 363 -3.99 8.90 15.32
N GLU A 364 -4.33 9.92 14.52
CA GLU A 364 -4.63 11.27 15.02
C GLU A 364 -5.99 11.38 15.73
N GLY A 365 -6.88 10.41 15.51
CA GLY A 365 -8.23 10.41 16.06
C GLY A 365 -8.31 10.27 17.58
N ASP A 366 -7.23 9.87 18.26
CA ASP A 366 -7.21 9.71 19.72
C ASP A 366 -6.12 10.60 20.37
N PRO A 367 -6.50 11.72 21.01
CA PRO A 367 -5.57 12.58 21.73
C PRO A 367 -5.39 12.21 23.21
N THR A 368 -6.06 11.17 23.74
CA THR A 368 -6.11 10.87 25.19
C THR A 368 -4.73 10.65 25.82
N TRP A 369 -3.78 10.07 25.08
CA TRP A 369 -2.42 9.80 25.52
C TRP A 369 -1.58 11.08 25.72
N LYS A 370 -1.86 12.16 24.98
CA LYS A 370 -1.00 13.36 24.89
C LYS A 370 -0.78 14.08 26.24
N LYS A 371 -1.68 13.87 27.20
CA LYS A 371 -1.57 14.50 28.53
C LYS A 371 -0.47 13.87 29.38
N ASN A 372 -0.31 12.55 29.28
CA ASN A 372 0.52 11.76 30.19
C ASN A 372 1.70 11.08 29.49
N TYR A 373 1.71 11.08 28.15
CA TYR A 373 2.76 10.46 27.35
C TYR A 373 3.29 11.46 26.31
N SER A 374 4.55 11.26 25.95
CA SER A 374 5.27 11.99 24.90
C SER A 374 5.86 11.00 23.90
N LEU A 375 6.03 11.46 22.66
CA LEU A 375 6.65 10.67 21.59
C LEU A 375 8.12 11.06 21.46
N TRP A 376 9.01 10.11 21.71
CA TRP A 376 10.45 10.29 21.56
C TRP A 376 10.91 9.59 20.29
N PRO A 377 11.67 10.25 19.41
CA PRO A 377 12.02 9.68 18.11
C PRO A 377 12.90 8.43 18.24
N TRP A 378 12.52 7.38 17.52
CA TRP A 378 13.24 6.10 17.42
C TRP A 378 13.41 5.69 15.94
N GLY A 379 14.09 6.55 15.19
CA GLY A 379 14.27 6.38 13.75
C GLY A 379 12.97 6.58 12.96
N SER A 380 12.52 5.56 12.25
CA SER A 380 11.24 5.58 11.51
C SER A 380 10.04 5.37 12.43
N CYS A 381 10.27 4.88 13.64
CA CYS A 381 9.28 4.77 14.70
C CYS A 381 9.50 5.84 15.77
N ASP A 382 8.56 5.98 16.68
CA ASP A 382 8.66 6.83 17.87
C ASP A 382 8.31 5.98 19.10
N LYS A 383 9.04 6.15 20.20
CA LYS A 383 8.78 5.50 21.48
C LYS A 383 7.75 6.32 22.25
N LEU A 384 6.72 5.66 22.76
CA LEU A 384 5.77 6.26 23.71
C LEU A 384 6.37 6.20 25.11
N VAL A 385 6.61 7.37 25.70
CA VAL A 385 7.28 7.51 26.99
C VAL A 385 6.40 8.34 27.92
N SER A 386 6.23 7.89 29.17
CA SER A 386 5.52 8.66 30.20
C SER A 386 6.15 10.05 30.37
N SER A 387 5.31 11.08 30.46
CA SER A 387 5.74 12.46 30.68
C SER A 387 6.40 12.68 32.04
N GLU A 388 6.32 11.72 32.96
CA GLU A 388 7.05 11.73 34.23
C GLU A 388 8.55 11.45 34.07
N ILE A 389 8.94 10.80 32.97
CA ILE A 389 10.33 10.43 32.70
C ILE A 389 11.06 11.65 32.12
N VAL A 390 12.17 12.02 32.75
CA VAL A 390 13.01 13.13 32.29
C VAL A 390 13.80 12.69 31.06
N PHE A 391 13.74 13.51 30.00
CA PHE A 391 14.49 13.28 28.78
C PHE A 391 15.98 13.58 28.96
N ASN A 392 16.85 12.59 28.68
CA ASN A 392 18.30 12.76 28.65
C ASN A 392 18.80 12.83 27.19
N PRO A 393 19.18 14.02 26.67
CA PRO A 393 19.59 14.18 25.29
C PRO A 393 20.84 13.39 24.92
N GLU A 394 21.86 13.33 25.78
CA GLU A 394 23.14 12.70 25.45
C GLU A 394 23.01 11.19 25.29
N GLU A 395 22.28 10.56 26.22
CA GLU A 395 21.99 9.14 26.17
C GLU A 395 21.12 8.80 24.95
N TRP A 396 20.08 9.61 24.70
CA TRP A 396 19.20 9.40 23.56
C TRP A 396 19.93 9.50 22.23
N ILE A 397 20.82 10.48 22.09
CA ILE A 397 21.67 10.63 20.89
C ILE A 397 22.54 9.39 20.69
N LYS A 398 23.16 8.86 21.76
CA LYS A 398 24.01 7.65 21.67
C LYS A 398 23.20 6.45 21.20
N LEU A 399 21.98 6.27 21.73
CA LEU A 399 21.07 5.18 21.36
C LEU A 399 20.60 5.28 19.90
N THR A 400 20.25 6.48 19.43
CA THR A 400 19.63 6.63 18.10
C THR A 400 20.62 6.87 16.95
N ARG A 401 21.91 7.12 17.25
CA ARG A 401 22.93 7.47 16.24
C ARG A 401 23.10 6.44 15.12
N ASN A 402 23.17 5.15 15.47
CA ASN A 402 23.48 4.05 14.55
C ASN A 402 22.37 3.01 14.54
N MET A 403 21.12 3.47 14.55
CA MET A 403 19.98 2.58 14.70
C MET A 403 19.74 1.69 13.47
N TYR A 404 20.00 2.22 12.28
CA TYR A 404 19.73 1.52 11.02
C TYR A 404 20.99 1.40 10.15
N ASN A 405 21.23 0.20 9.64
CA ASN A 405 22.20 -0.07 8.58
C ASN A 405 21.53 0.13 7.21
N TRP A 406 21.30 1.39 6.83
CA TRP A 406 20.63 1.76 5.59
C TRP A 406 21.62 2.30 4.54
N THR A 407 21.78 1.55 3.45
CA THR A 407 22.77 1.86 2.40
C THR A 407 22.17 2.33 1.08
N GLU A 408 20.84 2.43 0.97
CA GLU A 408 20.19 2.82 -0.28
C GLU A 408 20.35 4.33 -0.55
N GLU A 409 20.72 4.67 -1.79
CA GLU A 409 20.88 6.06 -2.23
C GLU A 409 19.55 6.80 -2.28
N TYR A 410 19.54 8.07 -1.88
CA TYR A 410 18.35 8.92 -1.96
C TYR A 410 17.98 9.22 -3.41
N GLY A 411 16.69 9.27 -3.73
CA GLY A 411 16.22 9.60 -5.09
C GLY A 411 16.39 8.49 -6.15
N ARG A 412 16.96 7.33 -5.78
CA ARG A 412 17.21 6.20 -6.69
C ARG A 412 15.93 5.58 -7.28
N PHE A 413 14.85 5.55 -6.51
CA PHE A 413 13.63 4.82 -6.86
C PHE A 413 12.59 5.73 -7.49
N ASP A 414 11.69 5.14 -8.29
CA ASP A 414 10.57 5.89 -8.86
C ASP A 414 9.69 6.48 -7.73
N PRO A 415 9.33 7.78 -7.75
CA PRO A 415 8.58 8.42 -6.67
C PRO A 415 7.21 7.80 -6.37
N SER A 416 6.66 7.00 -7.29
CA SER A 416 5.38 6.32 -7.12
C SER A 416 5.51 4.93 -6.45
N SER A 417 6.74 4.42 -6.33
CA SER A 417 7.07 3.09 -5.81
C SER A 417 7.08 3.03 -4.27
N TRP A 418 6.87 1.84 -3.69
CA TRP A 418 6.97 1.64 -2.24
C TRP A 418 8.41 1.74 -1.74
N GLU A 419 9.39 1.39 -2.58
CA GLU A 419 10.82 1.53 -2.34
C GLU A 419 11.19 2.98 -2.11
N SER A 420 10.62 3.91 -2.89
CA SER A 420 10.80 5.34 -2.67
C SER A 420 10.23 5.79 -1.33
N VAL A 421 9.06 5.27 -0.92
CA VAL A 421 8.44 5.61 0.37
C VAL A 421 9.30 5.09 1.52
N ALA A 422 9.71 3.81 1.48
CA ALA A 422 10.57 3.23 2.50
C ALA A 422 11.93 3.94 2.58
N ASN A 423 12.52 4.28 1.44
CA ASN A 423 13.76 5.02 1.40
C ASN A 423 13.61 6.42 2.00
N GLU A 424 12.56 7.16 1.64
CA GLU A 424 12.26 8.47 2.25
C GLU A 424 12.14 8.37 3.77
N GLU A 425 11.37 7.40 4.29
CA GLU A 425 11.20 7.19 5.74
C GLU A 425 12.53 6.88 6.45
N MET A 426 13.39 6.06 5.84
CA MET A 426 14.70 5.72 6.41
C MET A 426 15.70 6.88 6.36
N TRP A 427 15.60 7.73 5.35
CA TRP A 427 16.38 8.97 5.30
C TRP A 427 15.86 9.95 6.35
N GLN A 428 14.56 10.26 6.38
CA GLN A 428 13.97 11.19 7.35
C GLN A 428 14.20 10.75 8.81
N ALA A 429 14.19 9.44 9.09
CA ALA A 429 14.53 8.86 10.40
C ALA A 429 15.84 9.39 11.00
N ARG A 430 16.85 9.66 10.16
CA ARG A 430 18.16 10.17 10.60
C ARG A 430 18.06 11.55 11.25
N MET A 431 17.05 12.34 10.89
CA MET A 431 16.86 13.72 11.33
C MET A 431 15.84 13.91 12.45
N LYS A 432 15.07 12.88 12.81
CA LYS A 432 14.04 13.03 13.82
C LYS A 432 14.60 13.37 15.20
N THR A 433 15.70 12.72 15.62
CA THR A 433 16.31 12.98 16.95
C THR A 433 16.83 14.42 17.10
N PRO A 434 17.70 14.93 16.20
CA PRO A 434 18.15 16.32 16.29
C PRO A 434 17.00 17.33 16.30
N PHE A 435 15.99 17.10 15.44
CA PHE A 435 14.85 18.00 15.35
C PHE A 435 13.96 17.96 16.59
N PHE A 436 13.78 16.79 17.21
CA PHE A 436 13.07 16.67 18.48
C PHE A 436 13.75 17.43 19.60
N ILE A 437 15.08 17.27 19.75
CA ILE A 437 15.87 18.00 20.75
C ILE A 437 15.79 19.51 20.52
N PHE A 438 15.83 19.92 19.25
CA PHE A 438 15.65 21.31 18.87
C PHE A 438 14.26 21.84 19.28
N ASN A 439 13.19 21.10 18.98
CA ASN A 439 11.83 21.49 19.35
C ASN A 439 11.66 21.58 20.87
N LEU A 440 12.25 20.64 21.61
CA LEU A 440 12.25 20.66 23.08
C LEU A 440 12.87 21.96 23.63
N ALA A 441 13.96 22.44 23.02
CA ALA A 441 14.62 23.69 23.43
C ALA A 441 13.75 24.95 23.18
N GLU A 442 12.91 24.93 22.14
CA GLU A 442 11.99 26.01 21.78
C GLU A 442 10.75 26.02 22.67
N THR A 443 10.08 24.87 22.82
CA THR A 443 8.74 24.80 23.43
C THR A 443 8.77 24.74 24.95
N ALA A 444 9.82 24.18 25.55
CA ALA A 444 9.87 24.01 27.00
C ALA A 444 10.31 25.31 27.70
N SER A 445 9.64 25.65 28.81
CA SER A 445 10.04 26.73 29.71
C SER A 445 11.26 26.32 30.53
N LEU A 446 12.41 26.25 29.87
CA LEU A 446 13.70 25.84 30.43
C LEU A 446 14.58 27.06 30.74
N PRO A 447 15.45 26.97 31.77
CA PRO A 447 16.50 27.97 32.00
C PRO A 447 17.39 28.16 30.77
N SER A 448 17.90 29.37 30.55
CA SER A 448 18.70 29.72 29.37
C SER A 448 19.93 28.81 29.18
N SER A 449 20.57 28.38 30.27
CA SER A 449 21.71 27.46 30.25
C SER A 449 21.35 26.07 29.70
N VAL A 450 20.19 25.52 30.09
CA VAL A 450 19.70 24.23 29.61
C VAL A 450 19.30 24.33 28.14
N LYS A 451 18.69 25.45 27.73
CA LYS A 451 18.40 25.71 26.31
C LYS A 451 19.69 25.73 25.49
N ALA A 452 20.72 26.43 25.96
CA ALA A 452 22.02 26.48 25.28
C ALA A 452 22.65 25.09 25.11
N GLN A 453 22.57 24.23 26.13
CA GLN A 453 23.03 22.85 26.06
C GLN A 453 22.24 22.02 25.03
N LEU A 454 20.92 22.10 25.02
CA LEU A 454 20.08 21.38 24.05
C LEU A 454 20.37 21.80 22.60
N TYR A 455 20.50 23.11 22.36
CA TYR A 455 20.91 23.60 21.04
C TYR A 455 22.31 23.13 20.66
N THR A 456 23.24 23.10 21.61
CA THR A 456 24.60 22.58 21.38
C THR A 456 24.57 21.09 21.04
N HIS A 457 23.75 20.28 21.69
CA HIS A 457 23.57 18.86 21.34
C HIS A 457 22.93 18.67 19.97
N ALA A 458 21.84 19.38 19.68
CA ALA A 458 21.17 19.30 18.37
C ALA A 458 22.11 19.74 17.24
N TYR A 459 22.83 20.85 17.44
CA TYR A 459 23.87 21.31 16.52
C TYR A 459 25.02 20.29 16.42
N SER A 460 25.49 19.74 17.53
CA SER A 460 26.57 18.74 17.52
C SER A 460 26.19 17.51 16.70
N VAL A 461 24.97 16.97 16.83
CA VAL A 461 24.52 15.83 16.01
C VAL A 461 24.39 16.20 14.53
N CYS A 462 23.94 17.42 14.25
CA CYS A 462 23.91 17.96 12.89
C CYS A 462 25.32 18.20 12.32
N CYS A 463 26.26 18.65 13.13
CA CYS A 463 27.56 19.13 12.68
C CYS A 463 28.68 18.11 12.84
N THR A 464 28.49 17.03 13.60
CA THR A 464 29.61 16.15 13.96
C THR A 464 30.30 15.70 12.69
N PHE A 465 31.57 16.07 12.62
CA PHE A 465 32.61 15.49 11.78
C PHE A 465 32.95 14.13 12.36
N ILE A 466 33.14 13.10 11.53
CA ILE A 466 33.99 11.99 11.94
C ILE A 466 35.22 11.94 11.03
N CYS A 467 36.34 12.41 11.57
CA CYS A 467 37.64 11.85 11.21
C CYS A 467 37.69 10.38 11.67
N ILE A 468 37.22 9.46 10.83
CA ILE A 468 37.63 8.04 10.85
C ILE A 468 38.00 7.71 9.41
N ASN A 469 39.24 8.05 9.08
CA ASN A 469 40.04 7.11 8.31
C ASN A 469 40.67 6.19 9.35
N ILE A 470 40.54 4.88 9.12
CA ILE A 470 41.16 3.71 9.78
C ILE A 470 40.04 2.72 10.22
N PHE A 471 39.91 1.65 9.42
CA PHE A 471 39.02 0.48 9.54
C PHE A 471 37.54 0.62 9.11
N GLY A 472 37.31 0.63 7.79
CA GLY A 472 36.40 -0.34 7.14
C GLY A 472 34.89 -0.30 7.40
N GLY A 473 34.36 0.61 8.22
CA GLY A 473 32.92 0.81 8.41
C GLY A 473 32.49 2.21 7.98
N LYS A 474 31.72 2.34 6.89
CA LYS A 474 31.21 3.65 6.43
C LYS A 474 30.13 4.17 7.38
N VAL A 475 30.51 5.09 8.26
CA VAL A 475 29.60 5.93 9.05
C VAL A 475 29.50 7.28 8.32
N VAL A 476 28.30 7.76 8.00
CA VAL A 476 28.13 9.05 7.29
C VAL A 476 27.22 9.95 8.13
N LEU A 477 27.76 11.07 8.59
CA LEU A 477 27.11 12.01 9.52
C LEU A 477 26.33 13.10 8.80
N TYR A 478 25.50 13.90 9.48
CA TYR A 478 24.61 14.86 8.82
C TYR A 478 25.32 15.91 7.97
N LYS A 479 26.34 16.60 8.52
CA LYS A 479 27.19 17.51 7.73
C LYS A 479 27.88 16.77 6.60
N GLU A 480 28.38 15.55 6.83
CA GLU A 480 28.96 14.71 5.80
C GLU A 480 27.95 14.30 4.72
N ILE A 481 26.70 13.97 5.06
CA ILE A 481 25.66 13.63 4.09
C ILE A 481 25.33 14.86 3.26
N VAL A 482 25.01 15.98 3.89
CA VAL A 482 24.58 17.19 3.18
C VAL A 482 25.69 17.75 2.26
N TYR A 483 26.95 17.45 2.56
CA TYR A 483 28.10 17.89 1.76
C TYR A 483 28.65 16.83 0.79
N LEU A 484 28.64 15.54 1.14
CA LEU A 484 29.24 14.44 0.36
C LEU A 484 28.22 13.70 -0.50
N GLN A 485 26.95 13.61 -0.08
CA GLN A 485 25.91 12.96 -0.88
C GLN A 485 25.40 13.94 -1.93
N LYS A 486 25.33 13.45 -3.17
CA LYS A 486 24.88 14.24 -4.32
C LYS A 486 23.40 14.63 -4.19
N GLU A 487 22.60 13.72 -3.62
CA GLU A 487 21.17 13.88 -3.41
C GLU A 487 20.79 13.46 -1.99
N HIS A 488 19.92 14.25 -1.36
CA HIS A 488 19.39 14.05 -0.01
C HIS A 488 18.10 14.88 0.16
N PRO A 489 17.28 14.60 1.19
CA PRO A 489 16.02 15.32 1.38
C PRO A 489 16.22 16.84 1.49
N VAL A 490 15.40 17.59 0.76
CA VAL A 490 15.56 19.06 0.63
C VAL A 490 15.37 19.78 1.97
N ASN A 491 14.46 19.27 2.82
CA ASN A 491 14.17 19.83 4.15
C ASN A 491 15.37 19.82 5.10
N TRP A 492 16.40 18.99 4.85
CA TRP A 492 17.63 18.99 5.64
C TRP A 492 18.38 20.32 5.55
N HIS A 493 18.39 20.96 4.37
CA HIS A 493 18.98 22.29 4.27
C HIS A 493 18.28 23.31 5.18
N LYS A 494 16.94 23.27 5.26
CA LYS A 494 16.18 24.13 6.17
C LYS A 494 16.52 23.82 7.64
N ASN A 495 16.47 22.55 8.02
CA ASN A 495 16.70 22.13 9.41
C ASN A 495 18.11 22.48 9.89
N TYR A 496 19.13 22.27 9.04
CA TYR A 496 20.51 22.66 9.37
C TYR A 496 20.67 24.17 9.51
N ALA A 497 20.09 24.95 8.59
CA ALA A 497 20.17 26.41 8.65
C ALA A 497 19.52 26.95 9.93
N ILE A 498 18.37 26.41 10.33
CA ILE A 498 17.69 26.78 11.59
C ILE A 498 18.60 26.46 12.79
N ALA A 499 19.23 25.28 12.82
CA ALA A 499 20.16 24.93 13.90
C ALA A 499 21.35 25.89 13.98
N CYS A 500 21.95 26.27 12.85
CA CYS A 500 23.04 27.25 12.80
C CYS A 500 22.60 28.65 13.27
N GLU A 501 21.39 29.09 12.88
CA GLU A 501 20.84 30.39 13.29
C GLU A 501 20.65 30.46 14.80
N ARG A 502 20.10 29.41 15.42
CA ARG A 502 19.92 29.37 16.87
C ARG A 502 21.25 29.35 17.62
N MET A 503 22.20 28.56 17.14
CA MET A 503 23.56 28.56 17.72
C MET A 503 24.21 29.94 17.68
N LEU A 504 24.01 30.69 16.59
CA LEU A 504 24.51 32.06 16.46
C LEU A 504 23.93 32.99 17.55
N ARG A 505 22.64 32.85 17.86
CA ARG A 505 21.96 33.70 18.85
C ARG A 505 22.41 33.42 20.28
N LEU A 506 22.86 32.20 20.58
CA LEU A 506 23.24 31.78 21.93
C LEU A 506 24.59 32.31 22.39
N ARG A 507 25.51 32.68 21.47
CA ARG A 507 26.87 33.24 21.72
C ARG A 507 27.80 32.47 22.69
N GLU A 508 27.32 31.44 23.38
CA GLU A 508 28.03 30.68 24.42
C GLU A 508 28.71 29.40 23.90
N GLY A 509 28.33 28.91 22.71
CA GLY A 509 28.99 27.78 22.06
C GLY A 509 30.14 28.30 21.19
N GLY A 510 31.38 27.87 21.45
CA GLY A 510 32.62 28.34 20.82
C GLY A 510 32.77 28.18 19.29
N ALA A 511 31.67 28.15 18.52
CA ALA A 511 31.64 28.21 17.07
C ALA A 511 31.74 29.67 16.58
N ASP A 512 32.54 29.91 15.53
CA ASP A 512 32.72 31.26 14.95
C ASP A 512 31.37 31.80 14.41
N PRO A 513 30.90 32.97 14.92
CA PRO A 513 29.68 33.62 14.45
C PRO A 513 29.65 33.84 12.93
N GLU A 514 30.79 34.14 12.30
CA GLU A 514 30.87 34.33 10.86
C GLU A 514 30.61 33.02 10.11
N VAL A 515 31.17 31.91 10.60
CA VAL A 515 30.97 30.58 10.02
C VAL A 515 29.50 30.16 10.12
N LEU A 516 28.90 30.27 11.32
CA LEU A 516 27.49 29.93 11.54
C LEU A 516 26.55 30.73 10.62
N LEU A 517 26.81 32.02 10.49
CA LEU A 517 25.96 32.90 9.71
C LEU A 517 26.16 32.67 8.19
N SER A 518 27.39 32.38 7.74
CA SER A 518 27.65 31.97 6.36
C SER A 518 26.96 30.64 5.99
N GLU A 519 27.01 29.65 6.89
CA GLU A 519 26.37 28.35 6.73
C GLU A 519 24.83 28.47 6.70
N THR A 520 24.27 29.28 7.59
CA THR A 520 22.83 29.57 7.63
C THR A 520 22.36 30.13 6.28
N ILE A 521 23.05 31.15 5.76
CA ILE A 521 22.72 31.77 4.47
C ILE A 521 22.86 30.76 3.32
N ARG A 522 23.92 29.95 3.34
CA ARG A 522 24.20 28.96 2.29
C ARG A 522 23.09 27.91 2.21
N HIS A 523 22.70 27.32 3.34
CA HIS A 523 21.70 26.27 3.36
C HIS A 523 20.28 26.78 3.13
N PHE A 524 19.89 27.95 3.66
CA PHE A 524 18.61 28.54 3.28
C PHE A 524 18.53 28.88 1.79
N ARG A 525 19.63 29.31 1.16
CA ARG A 525 19.67 29.52 -0.29
C ARG A 525 19.49 28.21 -1.07
N LEU A 526 20.16 27.13 -0.66
CA LEU A 526 19.99 25.81 -1.29
C LEU A 526 18.58 25.28 -1.11
N TYR A 527 17.98 25.49 0.06
CA TYR A 527 16.58 25.16 0.32
C TYR A 527 15.64 25.92 -0.62
N THR A 528 15.76 27.25 -0.74
CA THR A 528 14.87 28.05 -1.59
C THR A 528 15.01 27.73 -3.08
N GLN A 529 16.18 27.29 -3.53
CA GLN A 529 16.41 26.86 -4.91
C GLN A 529 15.75 25.50 -5.22
N LYS A 530 15.78 24.57 -4.26
CA LYS A 530 15.29 23.19 -4.45
C LYS A 530 13.81 23.02 -4.07
N ALA A 531 13.33 23.72 -3.05
CA ALA A 531 11.97 23.58 -2.50
C ALA A 531 10.96 24.52 -3.17
N ARG A 532 10.77 24.42 -4.49
CA ARG A 532 10.04 25.41 -5.31
C ARG A 532 8.59 25.72 -4.89
N ASN A 533 7.93 24.84 -4.13
CA ASN A 533 6.50 24.92 -3.79
C ASN A 533 6.22 24.95 -2.28
N ASP A 534 7.21 25.23 -1.43
CA ASP A 534 7.00 25.22 0.02
C ASP A 534 6.40 26.56 0.51
N PRO A 535 5.33 26.56 1.32
CA PRO A 535 4.70 27.79 1.82
C PRO A 535 5.65 28.64 2.67
N GLN A 536 6.68 28.05 3.27
CA GLN A 536 7.66 28.74 4.13
C GLN A 536 8.73 29.49 3.31
N LEU A 537 8.72 29.39 1.97
CA LEU A 537 9.71 30.07 1.11
C LEU A 537 9.72 31.60 1.30
N ALA A 538 8.53 32.20 1.50
CA ALA A 538 8.41 33.65 1.70
C ALA A 538 9.16 34.09 2.96
N ASP A 539 8.92 33.41 4.07
CA ASP A 539 9.53 33.70 5.36
C ASP A 539 11.05 33.47 5.33
N VAL A 540 11.49 32.36 4.73
CA VAL A 540 12.92 32.05 4.57
C VAL A 540 13.62 33.11 3.69
N SER A 541 12.93 33.62 2.67
CA SER A 541 13.48 34.67 1.79
C SER A 541 13.64 36.01 2.52
N VAL A 542 12.72 36.35 3.42
CA VAL A 542 12.83 37.53 4.28
C VAL A 542 14.00 37.37 5.27
N ALA A 543 14.09 36.22 5.93
CA ALA A 543 15.19 35.89 6.84
C ALA A 543 16.55 35.97 6.15
N LEU A 544 16.67 35.46 4.92
CA LEU A 544 17.90 35.54 4.11
C LEU A 544 18.36 36.98 3.86
N LYS A 545 17.44 37.92 3.62
CA LYS A 545 17.80 39.34 3.44
C LYS A 545 18.37 39.94 4.73
N HIS A 546 17.78 39.60 5.88
CA HIS A 546 18.27 40.06 7.17
C HIS A 546 19.65 39.49 7.50
N LEU A 547 19.82 38.17 7.38
CA LEU A 547 21.08 37.48 7.67
C LEU A 547 22.24 37.98 6.81
N ARG A 548 22.01 38.29 5.52
CA ARG A 548 23.06 38.86 4.65
C ARG A 548 23.55 40.23 5.13
N LYS A 549 22.64 41.09 5.59
CA LYS A 549 23.01 42.39 6.17
C LYS A 549 23.84 42.23 7.44
N GLU A 550 23.45 41.27 8.28
CA GLU A 550 24.17 40.94 9.51
C GLU A 550 25.59 40.42 9.22
N LEU A 551 25.78 39.58 8.18
CA LEU A 551 27.11 39.13 7.74
C LEU A 551 27.99 40.30 7.32
N GLN A 552 27.43 41.21 6.53
CA GLN A 552 28.17 42.34 5.99
C GLN A 552 28.57 43.30 7.11
N SER A 553 27.69 43.51 8.10
CA SER A 553 28.02 44.30 9.29
C SER A 553 29.14 43.67 10.12
N LEU A 554 29.10 42.35 10.33
CA LEU A 554 30.16 41.63 11.06
C LEU A 554 31.52 41.73 10.35
N ARG A 555 31.56 41.51 9.04
CA ARG A 555 32.80 41.64 8.25
C ARG A 555 33.36 43.06 8.27
N ASN A 556 32.48 44.07 8.16
CA ASN A 556 32.90 45.46 8.22
C ASN A 556 33.47 45.83 9.60
N ARG A 557 32.95 45.28 10.70
CA ARG A 557 33.48 45.50 12.05
C ARG A 557 34.81 44.78 12.32
N ARG A 558 35.15 43.75 11.53
CA ARG A 558 36.40 42.99 11.65
C ARG A 558 37.54 43.57 10.79
N ASN A 559 37.19 44.38 9.79
CA ASN A 559 38.11 45.08 8.88
C ASN A 559 38.45 46.51 9.34
N VAL A 560 37.94 46.94 10.50
CA VAL A 560 38.31 48.15 11.25
C VAL A 560 39.07 47.69 12.47
#